data_AF-A0A2V0N7T8-F1
#
_entry.id   AF-A0A2V0N7T8-F1
#
_cell.length_a   1.000
_cell.length_b   1.000
_cell.length_c   1.000
_cell.angle_alpha   90.00
_cell.angle_beta   90.00
_cell.angle_gamma   90.00
#
_symmetry.space_group_name_H-M   'P 1'
#
loop_
_entity.id
_entity.type
_entity.pdbx_description
1 polymer ?
#
loop_
_entity_poly.entity_id
_entity_poly.type
_entity_poly.pdbx_seq_one_letter_code
_entity_poly.pdbx_strand_id
1 'polypeptide(L)'
;MTESLGTAGSSFTPRYGSPAIDCAGAQVRAQCRHLATVVTISGAIDAMNVERVTEYSRHFVLSDKPIVLDLSGVDCLASEGIRLLYRIDDDCRTAGVEWALVASPAVSRVLQITNDEGMFPVAESAHEALHYFADAIAARRRLLMPLLHKTA
;
A
#
# COMPACT_ATOMS: atom_id res chain seq x y z
N MET A 1 46.61 -13.28 28.21
CA MET A 1 46.63 -12.15 27.27
C MET A 1 45.20 -11.97 26.79
N THR A 2 44.54 -10.94 27.31
CA THR A 2 43.11 -10.63 27.16
C THR A 2 42.95 -9.57 26.07
N GLU A 3 42.17 -9.84 25.03
CA GLU A 3 41.68 -8.83 24.08
C GLU A 3 40.24 -9.24 23.69
N SER A 4 39.21 -8.64 24.27
CA SER A 4 38.62 -7.30 24.02
C SER A 4 37.54 -7.34 22.93
N LEU A 5 36.30 -7.28 23.42
CA LEU A 5 35.05 -7.14 22.67
C LEU A 5 35.07 -5.87 21.79
N GLY A 6 34.98 -6.05 20.47
CA GLY A 6 34.61 -5.00 19.54
C GLY A 6 33.10 -4.95 19.38
N THR A 7 32.42 -4.16 20.22
CA THR A 7 31.00 -3.84 20.06
C THR A 7 30.83 -2.90 18.87
N ALA A 8 30.44 -3.44 17.71
CA ALA A 8 29.99 -2.62 16.60
C ALA A 8 28.61 -2.04 16.92
N GLY A 9 28.59 -0.74 17.24
CA GLY A 9 27.38 0.02 17.49
C GLY A 9 26.45 -0.01 16.27
N SER A 10 25.32 -0.68 16.41
CA SER A 10 24.23 -0.58 15.44
C SER A 10 23.54 0.76 15.62
N SER A 11 23.84 1.72 14.74
CA SER A 11 23.07 2.96 14.62
C SER A 11 21.77 2.68 13.88
N PHE A 12 20.82 2.05 14.58
CA PHE A 12 19.43 1.99 14.14
C PHE A 12 18.84 3.39 14.22
N THR A 13 18.80 4.08 13.08
CA THR A 13 17.88 5.21 12.91
C THR A 13 16.54 4.63 12.47
N PRO A 14 15.48 4.71 13.29
CA PRO A 14 14.17 4.22 12.86
C PRO A 14 13.61 5.23 11.85
N ARG A 15 13.83 4.97 10.57
CA ARG A 15 12.97 5.53 9.52
C ARG A 15 11.64 4.79 9.64
N TYR A 16 10.55 5.52 9.86
CA TYR A 16 9.18 5.03 10.06
C TYR A 16 8.69 4.25 8.81
N GLY A 17 9.18 3.04 8.64
CA GLY A 17 8.82 2.11 7.58
C GLY A 17 9.09 0.72 8.11
N SER A 18 8.10 -0.17 8.02
CA SER A 18 8.31 -1.56 8.36
C SER A 18 9.44 -2.10 7.48
N PRO A 19 10.38 -2.91 8.01
CA PRO A 19 11.31 -3.63 7.16
C PRO A 19 10.52 -4.39 6.09
N ALA A 20 11.10 -4.49 4.89
CA ALA A 20 10.49 -5.28 3.83
C ALA A 20 10.42 -6.74 4.27
N ILE A 21 9.25 -7.36 4.12
CA ILE A 21 9.06 -8.77 4.37
C ILE A 21 9.24 -9.52 3.07
N ASP A 22 10.09 -10.55 3.11
CA ASP A 22 10.20 -11.52 2.03
C ASP A 22 9.02 -12.49 2.06
N CYS A 23 8.37 -12.63 0.92
CA CYS A 23 7.23 -13.50 0.68
C CYS A 23 7.57 -14.51 -0.43
N ALA A 24 8.72 -15.17 -0.35
CA ALA A 24 9.13 -16.21 -1.31
C ALA A 24 9.06 -15.74 -2.77
N GLY A 25 9.87 -14.73 -3.11
CA GLY A 25 9.96 -14.17 -4.47
C GLY A 25 9.30 -12.80 -4.64
N ALA A 26 8.40 -12.42 -3.72
CA ALA A 26 7.88 -11.07 -3.60
C ALA A 26 8.42 -10.39 -2.33
N GLN A 27 8.60 -9.07 -2.36
CA GLN A 27 8.89 -8.26 -1.19
C GLN A 27 7.73 -7.31 -0.93
N VAL A 28 7.29 -7.23 0.33
CA VAL A 28 6.23 -6.29 0.74
C VAL A 28 6.78 -5.33 1.78
N ARG A 29 6.57 -4.03 1.56
CA ARG A 29 7.00 -2.97 2.48
C ARG A 29 5.89 -1.96 2.69
N ALA A 30 5.59 -1.65 3.94
CA ALA A 30 4.66 -0.59 4.29
C ALA A 30 5.37 0.65 4.83
N GLN A 31 4.93 1.81 4.39
CA GLN A 31 5.39 3.12 4.85
C GLN A 31 4.19 3.96 5.29
N CYS A 32 4.06 4.16 6.60
CA CYS A 32 3.02 5.01 7.15
C CYS A 32 3.42 6.49 6.96
N ARG A 33 2.75 7.19 6.04
CA ARG A 33 2.95 8.64 5.82
C ARG A 33 1.81 9.45 6.43
N HIS A 34 1.89 10.78 6.37
CA HIS A 34 0.81 11.64 6.87
C HIS A 34 -0.48 11.48 6.06
N LEU A 35 -0.37 11.38 4.73
CA LEU A 35 -1.51 11.39 3.81
C LEU A 35 -2.10 10.00 3.54
N ALA A 36 -1.27 8.96 3.53
CA ALA A 36 -1.68 7.58 3.27
C ALA A 36 -0.67 6.59 3.84
N THR A 37 -1.06 5.32 3.92
CA THR A 37 -0.11 4.21 4.05
C THR A 37 0.25 3.71 2.65
N VAL A 38 1.53 3.70 2.31
CA VAL A 38 2.00 3.17 1.02
C VAL A 38 2.49 1.75 1.24
N VAL A 39 1.80 0.77 0.66
CA VAL A 39 2.19 -0.64 0.64
C VAL A 39 2.80 -0.93 -0.72
N THR A 40 4.12 -1.03 -0.76
CA THR A 40 4.87 -1.35 -1.97
C THR A 40 5.11 -2.86 -2.04
N ILE A 41 4.79 -3.45 -3.18
CA ILE A 41 5.09 -4.85 -3.49
C ILE A 41 5.97 -4.91 -4.74
N SER A 42 7.02 -5.72 -4.68
CA SER A 42 7.94 -5.92 -5.82
C SER A 42 8.35 -7.38 -5.98
N GLY A 43 8.82 -7.73 -7.17
CA GLY A 43 9.16 -9.10 -7.53
C GLY A 43 7.96 -9.92 -8.00
N ALA A 44 8.07 -11.24 -7.90
CA ALA A 44 7.17 -12.17 -8.54
C ALA A 44 6.02 -12.57 -7.61
N ILE A 45 4.78 -12.40 -8.05
CA ILE A 45 3.58 -12.87 -7.35
C ILE A 45 2.98 -14.05 -8.11
N ASP A 46 3.04 -15.24 -7.52
CA ASP A 46 2.56 -16.48 -8.11
C ASP A 46 1.55 -17.22 -7.22
N ALA A 47 1.07 -18.38 -7.67
CA ALA A 47 0.10 -19.18 -6.93
C ALA A 47 0.64 -19.70 -5.57
N MET A 48 1.97 -19.77 -5.37
CA MET A 48 2.58 -20.25 -4.14
C MET A 48 2.70 -19.15 -3.08
N ASN A 49 2.83 -17.89 -3.48
CA ASN A 49 3.05 -16.79 -2.55
C ASN A 49 1.90 -15.77 -2.46
N VAL A 50 0.95 -15.75 -3.40
CA VAL A 50 -0.14 -14.76 -3.47
C VAL A 50 -0.91 -14.64 -2.16
N GLU A 51 -1.22 -15.75 -1.50
CA GLU A 51 -1.99 -15.74 -0.25
C GLU A 51 -1.20 -15.03 0.87
N ARG A 52 0.09 -15.31 0.99
CA ARG A 52 0.96 -14.68 1.99
C ARG A 52 1.12 -13.18 1.73
N VAL A 53 1.34 -12.80 0.47
CA VAL A 53 1.44 -11.40 0.05
C VAL A 53 0.14 -10.66 0.36
N THR A 54 -0.99 -11.30 0.08
CA THR A 54 -2.32 -10.76 0.33
C THR A 54 -2.53 -10.54 1.83
N GLU A 55 -2.42 -11.59 2.63
CA GLU A 55 -2.64 -11.50 4.07
C GLU A 55 -1.73 -10.45 4.71
N TYR A 56 -0.46 -10.40 4.32
CA TYR A 56 0.44 -9.38 4.86
C TYR A 56 0.04 -7.95 4.44
N SER A 57 -0.34 -7.73 3.19
CA SER A 57 -0.78 -6.42 2.70
C SER A 57 -2.03 -5.91 3.42
N ARG A 58 -2.97 -6.80 3.74
CA ARG A 58 -4.23 -6.48 4.42
C ARG A 58 -4.04 -5.90 5.83
N HIS A 59 -2.95 -6.25 6.52
CA HIS A 59 -2.62 -5.69 7.85
C HIS A 59 -2.44 -4.17 7.85
N PHE A 60 -2.26 -3.56 6.67
CA PHE A 60 -2.06 -2.13 6.51
C PHE A 60 -3.30 -1.36 6.07
N VAL A 61 -4.43 -2.06 5.88
CA VAL A 61 -5.75 -1.42 5.71
C VAL A 61 -6.25 -1.04 7.10
N LEU A 62 -5.97 0.21 7.48
CA LEU A 62 -6.32 0.76 8.79
C LEU A 62 -7.50 1.71 8.63
N SER A 63 -8.44 1.68 9.59
CA SER A 63 -9.50 2.68 9.68
C SER A 63 -8.90 4.09 9.73
N ASP A 64 -9.56 5.05 9.08
CA ASP A 64 -9.21 6.48 9.02
C ASP A 64 -7.99 6.89 8.18
N LYS A 65 -7.39 5.96 7.42
CA LYS A 65 -6.22 6.31 6.60
C LYS A 65 -6.27 5.70 5.21
N PRO A 66 -6.19 6.52 4.14
CA PRO A 66 -6.10 6.00 2.78
C PRO A 66 -4.89 5.10 2.57
N ILE A 67 -4.98 4.21 1.60
CA ILE A 67 -3.90 3.29 1.21
C ILE A 67 -3.52 3.45 -0.27
N VAL A 68 -2.22 3.44 -0.54
CA VAL A 68 -1.68 3.26 -1.89
C VAL A 68 -1.09 1.86 -1.94
N LEU A 69 -1.66 1.00 -2.79
CA LEU A 69 -1.07 -0.28 -3.14
C LEU A 69 -0.18 -0.07 -4.36
N ASP A 70 1.13 0.01 -4.15
CA ASP A 70 2.12 0.23 -5.19
C ASP A 70 2.68 -1.09 -5.69
N LEU A 71 2.19 -1.55 -6.84
CA LEU A 71 2.64 -2.75 -7.53
C LEU A 71 3.57 -2.43 -8.71
N SER A 72 4.09 -1.19 -8.81
CA SER A 72 4.96 -0.78 -9.93
C SER A 72 6.24 -1.61 -10.05
N GLY A 73 6.69 -2.20 -8.93
CA GLY A 73 7.85 -3.09 -8.87
C GLY A 73 7.54 -4.58 -9.10
N VAL A 74 6.30 -4.96 -9.39
CA VAL A 74 5.92 -6.36 -9.68
C VAL A 74 6.31 -6.71 -11.11
N ASP A 75 7.16 -7.72 -11.28
CA ASP A 75 7.68 -8.17 -12.58
C ASP A 75 6.78 -9.23 -13.23
N CYS A 76 6.10 -10.06 -12.42
CA CYS A 76 5.08 -11.00 -12.87
C CYS A 76 3.96 -11.15 -11.83
N LEU A 77 2.74 -11.35 -12.34
CA LEU A 77 1.54 -11.58 -11.54
C LEU A 77 0.81 -12.78 -12.14
N ALA A 78 0.63 -13.86 -11.38
CA ALA A 78 -0.26 -14.95 -11.75
C ALA A 78 -1.73 -14.46 -11.74
N SER A 79 -2.60 -15.10 -12.52
CA SER A 79 -4.02 -14.71 -12.63
C SER A 79 -4.74 -14.68 -11.27
N GLU A 80 -4.35 -15.58 -10.39
CA GLU A 80 -4.77 -15.71 -9.00
C GLU A 80 -4.48 -14.45 -8.16
N GLY A 81 -3.48 -13.68 -8.58
CA GLY A 81 -3.07 -12.40 -8.02
C GLY A 81 -4.17 -11.34 -8.04
N ILE A 82 -5.16 -11.45 -8.93
CA ILE A 82 -6.33 -10.56 -8.92
C ILE A 82 -7.11 -10.65 -7.61
N ARG A 83 -7.10 -11.79 -6.93
CA ARG A 83 -7.75 -11.94 -5.62
C ARG A 83 -7.14 -11.03 -4.55
N LEU A 84 -5.86 -10.66 -4.68
CA LEU A 84 -5.24 -9.68 -3.80
C LEU A 84 -5.94 -8.32 -3.93
N LEU A 85 -6.20 -7.88 -5.15
CA LEU A 85 -6.84 -6.59 -5.42
C LEU A 85 -8.28 -6.55 -4.91
N TYR A 86 -9.05 -7.61 -5.17
CA TYR A 86 -10.41 -7.72 -4.65
C TYR A 86 -10.50 -7.72 -3.12
N ARG A 87 -9.57 -8.39 -2.44
CA ARG A 87 -9.54 -8.40 -0.97
C ARG A 87 -9.16 -7.04 -0.40
N ILE A 88 -8.20 -6.34 -1.02
CA ILE A 88 -7.85 -4.97 -0.62
C ILE A 88 -9.04 -4.03 -0.86
N ASP A 89 -9.75 -4.16 -1.98
CA ASP A 89 -10.94 -3.35 -2.26
C ASP A 89 -12.05 -3.58 -1.21
N ASP A 90 -12.35 -4.84 -0.90
CA ASP A 90 -13.35 -5.21 0.10
C ASP A 90 -12.97 -4.73 1.52
N ASP A 91 -11.71 -4.89 1.92
CA ASP A 91 -11.22 -4.42 3.21
C ASP A 91 -11.28 -2.89 3.30
N CYS A 92 -10.89 -2.17 2.23
CA CYS A 92 -10.95 -0.70 2.20
C CYS A 92 -12.39 -0.19 2.27
N ARG A 93 -13.29 -0.83 1.53
CA ARG A 93 -14.74 -0.54 1.55
C ARG A 93 -15.33 -0.79 2.94
N THR A 94 -14.97 -1.90 3.57
CA THR A 94 -15.38 -2.26 4.93
C THR A 94 -14.86 -1.27 5.97
N ALA A 95 -13.61 -0.82 5.83
CA ALA A 95 -13.01 0.17 6.71
C ALA A 95 -13.45 1.62 6.42
N GLY A 96 -14.17 1.86 5.32
CA GLY A 96 -14.60 3.19 4.88
C GLY A 96 -13.44 4.10 4.47
N VAL A 97 -12.35 3.53 3.96
CA VAL A 97 -11.16 4.28 3.53
C VAL A 97 -10.97 4.23 2.03
N GLU A 98 -10.45 5.31 1.47
CA GLU A 98 -10.09 5.40 0.06
C GLU A 98 -8.81 4.62 -0.23
N TRP A 99 -8.68 4.09 -1.45
CA TRP A 99 -7.45 3.46 -1.88
C TRP A 99 -7.12 3.75 -3.34
N ALA A 100 -5.86 3.52 -3.70
CA ALA A 100 -5.37 3.64 -5.08
C ALA A 100 -4.40 2.51 -5.41
N LEU A 101 -4.41 2.06 -6.67
CA LEU A 101 -3.52 1.05 -7.24
C LEU A 101 -2.51 1.70 -8.19
N VAL A 102 -1.22 1.48 -7.97
CA VAL A 102 -0.18 1.80 -8.97
C VAL A 102 0.21 0.49 -9.65
N ALA A 103 -0.15 0.33 -10.92
CA ALA A 103 0.06 -0.91 -11.66
C ALA A 103 1.39 -0.93 -12.44
N SER A 104 2.11 -2.04 -12.42
CA SER A 104 3.17 -2.32 -13.40
C SER A 104 2.57 -2.82 -14.72
N PRO A 105 3.34 -2.88 -15.83
CA PRO A 105 2.89 -3.50 -17.07
C PRO A 105 2.44 -4.97 -16.91
N ALA A 106 3.04 -5.72 -15.98
CA ALA A 106 2.63 -7.08 -15.69
C ALA A 106 1.24 -7.12 -15.03
N VAL A 107 1.00 -6.23 -14.07
CA VAL A 107 -0.32 -6.09 -13.41
C VAL A 107 -1.38 -5.66 -14.41
N SER A 108 -1.13 -4.64 -15.23
CA SER A 108 -2.07 -4.17 -16.25
C SER A 108 -2.46 -5.26 -17.25
N ARG A 109 -1.50 -6.11 -17.64
CA ARG A 109 -1.78 -7.26 -18.53
C ARG A 109 -2.71 -8.28 -17.87
N VAL A 110 -2.53 -8.55 -16.58
CA VAL A 110 -3.43 -9.48 -15.87
C VAL A 110 -4.83 -8.88 -15.78
N LEU A 111 -4.97 -7.59 -15.47
CA LEU A 111 -6.27 -6.91 -15.46
C LEU A 111 -6.99 -7.02 -16.82
N GLN A 112 -6.26 -6.89 -17.92
CA GLN A 112 -6.78 -7.12 -19.28
C GLN A 112 -7.24 -8.56 -19.49
N ILE A 113 -6.40 -9.55 -19.17
CA ILE A 113 -6.70 -10.97 -19.38
C ILE A 113 -7.90 -11.42 -18.55
N THR A 114 -8.02 -10.89 -17.33
CA THR A 114 -9.10 -11.21 -16.39
C THR A 114 -10.35 -10.34 -16.60
N ASN A 115 -10.28 -9.39 -17.54
CA ASN A 115 -11.36 -8.46 -17.88
C ASN A 115 -11.79 -7.55 -16.71
N ASP A 116 -10.84 -7.24 -15.82
CA ASP A 116 -10.95 -6.39 -14.63
C ASP A 116 -10.48 -4.94 -14.89
N GLU A 117 -10.33 -4.55 -16.15
CA GLU A 117 -10.03 -3.16 -16.51
C GLU A 117 -11.13 -2.22 -16.00
N GLY A 118 -10.73 -1.20 -15.24
CA GLY A 118 -11.66 -0.22 -14.64
C GLY A 118 -12.33 -0.67 -13.34
N MET A 119 -12.05 -1.89 -12.84
CA MET A 119 -12.60 -2.37 -11.56
C MET A 119 -11.94 -1.74 -10.34
N PHE A 120 -10.72 -1.21 -10.49
CA PHE A 120 -9.91 -0.68 -9.39
C PHE A 120 -9.49 0.78 -9.62
N PRO A 121 -9.30 1.56 -8.55
CA PRO A 121 -8.88 2.96 -8.64
C PRO A 121 -7.39 3.08 -9.01
N VAL A 122 -7.07 2.96 -10.30
CA VAL A 122 -5.69 3.02 -10.80
C VAL A 122 -5.18 4.46 -10.83
N ALA A 123 -3.96 4.68 -10.33
CA ALA A 123 -3.19 5.91 -10.45
C ALA A 123 -1.89 5.64 -11.23
N GLU A 124 -1.37 6.66 -11.91
CA GLU A 124 -0.11 6.61 -12.65
C GLU A 124 1.10 6.45 -11.72
N SER A 125 1.00 6.97 -10.49
CA SER A 125 2.06 6.86 -9.49
C SER A 125 1.55 7.01 -8.06
N ALA A 126 2.38 6.58 -7.10
CA ALA A 126 2.09 6.83 -5.69
C ALA A 126 2.06 8.34 -5.37
N HIS A 127 2.82 9.15 -6.10
CA HIS A 127 2.81 10.61 -5.92
C HIS A 127 1.46 11.22 -6.31
N GLU A 128 0.92 10.81 -7.46
CA GLU A 128 -0.39 11.25 -7.93
C GLU A 128 -1.50 10.83 -6.93
N ALA A 129 -1.49 9.57 -6.49
CA ALA A 129 -2.45 9.09 -5.49
C ALA A 129 -2.37 9.90 -4.18
N LEU A 130 -1.16 10.19 -3.70
CA LEU A 130 -0.96 11.01 -2.51
C LEU A 130 -1.46 12.45 -2.69
N HIS A 131 -1.28 13.03 -3.89
CA HIS A 131 -1.81 14.35 -4.22
C HIS A 131 -3.35 14.35 -4.18
N TYR A 132 -3.98 13.35 -4.80
CA TYR A 132 -5.43 13.17 -4.77
C TYR A 132 -5.97 13.08 -3.32
N PHE A 133 -5.35 12.27 -2.47
CA PHE A 133 -5.75 12.17 -1.06
C PHE A 133 -5.54 13.49 -0.30
N ALA A 134 -4.47 14.24 -0.57
CA ALA A 134 -4.25 15.53 0.04
C ALA A 134 -5.37 16.53 -0.31
N ASP A 135 -5.79 16.56 -1.57
CA ASP A 135 -6.87 17.42 -2.04
C ASP A 135 -8.21 17.04 -1.41
N ALA A 136 -8.52 15.74 -1.33
CA ALA A 136 -9.73 15.23 -0.68
C ALA A 136 -9.78 15.59 0.81
N ILE A 137 -8.67 15.39 1.53
CA ILE A 137 -8.54 15.76 2.96
C ILE A 137 -8.73 17.28 3.14
N ALA A 138 -8.09 18.10 2.29
CA ALA A 138 -8.21 19.55 2.35
C ALA A 138 -9.64 20.01 2.06
N ALA A 139 -10.32 19.42 1.07
CA ALA A 139 -11.71 19.72 0.75
C ALA A 139 -12.64 19.37 1.91
N ARG A 140 -12.51 18.17 2.50
CA ARG A 140 -13.31 17.75 3.66
C ARG A 140 -13.12 18.69 4.85
N ARG A 141 -11.88 19.10 5.14
CA ARG A 141 -11.59 20.08 6.21
C ARG A 141 -12.29 21.41 5.94
N ARG A 142 -12.19 21.96 4.72
CA ARG A 142 -12.86 23.23 4.35
C ARG A 142 -14.38 23.17 4.57
N LEU A 143 -15.02 22.04 4.26
CA LEU A 143 -16.46 21.86 4.44
C LEU A 143 -16.89 21.76 5.92
N LEU A 144 -16.01 21.26 6.80
CA LEU A 144 -16.30 21.12 8.22
C LEU A 144 -16.01 22.39 9.05
N MET A 145 -15.17 23.30 8.55
CA MET A 145 -14.82 24.55 9.26
C MET A 145 -16.05 25.38 9.67
N PRO A 146 -17.05 25.67 8.81
CA PRO A 146 -18.22 26.48 9.21
C PRO A 146 -19.03 25.91 10.39
N LEU A 147 -18.89 24.61 10.70
CA LEU A 147 -19.65 23.92 11.75
C LEU A 147 -18.97 23.99 13.12
N LEU A 148 -17.67 24.30 13.19
CA LEU A 148 -16.92 24.39 14.46
C LEU A 148 -16.96 25.79 15.10
N HIS A 149 -17.42 26.80 14.35
CA HIS A 149 -17.40 28.20 14.78
C HIS A 149 -18.76 28.65 15.34
N LYS A 150 -19.74 27.74 15.39
CA LYS A 150 -21.11 27.99 15.87
C LYS A 150 -21.37 27.22 17.16
N THR A 151 -20.60 27.54 18.20
CA THR A 151 -21.00 27.35 19.60
C THR A 151 -21.01 28.74 20.22
N ALA A 152 -22.20 29.34 20.23
CA ALA A 152 -22.52 30.53 21.01
C ALA A 152 -22.87 30.12 22.44
#